data_AF-A0A9E3W7P2-F1
#
_entry.id   AF-A0A9E3W7P2-F1
#
_cell.length_a   1.000
_cell.length_b   1.000
_cell.length_c   1.000
_cell.angle_alpha   90.00
_cell.angle_beta   90.00
_cell.angle_gamma   90.00
#
_symmetry.space_group_name_H-M   'P 1'
#
loop_
_entity.id
_entity.type
_entity.pdbx_description
1 polymer ?
#
loop_
_entity_poly.entity_id
_entity_poly.type
_entity_poly.pdbx_seq_one_letter_code
_entity_poly.pdbx_strand_id
1 'polypeptide(L)'
;MMDDYNMMGLSSLAELNYMRLEAMDLFERCLTEGKPDSLIAFVERQISKDPPRVDLLREVAEDLHQRLMGLHDYYLDIWGRTVSTLGSDYGLEFDRKAASAPFNRFEVENILAQLKDKNPLVSSQDETVLRKMLDQSVETALQLRADIGMTERLYVYICDWVDGLLSATIARRYWSEGRNDEYAGGVH
;
A
#
# COMPACT_ATOMS: atom_id res chain seq x y z
N MET A 1 -24.67 -31.01 -19.11
CA MET A 1 -24.61 -29.64 -19.68
C MET A 1 -24.78 -28.52 -18.66
N MET A 2 -25.31 -28.74 -17.45
CA MET A 2 -25.24 -27.74 -16.36
C MET A 2 -23.94 -27.83 -15.52
N ASP A 3 -23.26 -28.97 -15.50
CA ASP A 3 -22.02 -29.15 -14.72
C ASP A 3 -20.80 -28.45 -15.34
N ASP A 4 -20.76 -28.28 -16.67
CA ASP A 4 -19.61 -27.66 -17.35
C ASP A 4 -19.50 -26.15 -17.07
N TYR A 5 -20.63 -25.46 -16.89
CA TYR A 5 -20.65 -24.04 -16.49
C TYR A 5 -20.14 -23.82 -15.06
N ASN A 6 -20.47 -24.75 -14.16
CA ASN A 6 -19.99 -24.69 -12.78
C ASN A 6 -18.49 -24.98 -12.70
N MET A 7 -17.98 -25.91 -13.52
CA MET A 7 -16.56 -26.25 -13.59
C MET A 7 -15.72 -25.13 -14.25
N MET A 8 -16.25 -24.46 -15.29
CA MET A 8 -15.61 -23.26 -15.87
C MET A 8 -15.60 -22.07 -14.91
N GLY A 9 -16.70 -21.84 -14.18
CA GLY A 9 -16.78 -20.79 -13.16
C GLY A 9 -15.79 -20.98 -12.02
N LEU A 10 -15.68 -22.21 -11.49
CA LEU A 10 -14.73 -22.58 -10.44
C LEU A 10 -13.27 -22.52 -10.92
N SER A 11 -12.99 -22.91 -12.17
CA SER A 11 -11.66 -22.74 -12.78
C SER A 11 -11.28 -21.28 -12.92
N SER A 12 -12.20 -20.41 -13.35
CA SER A 12 -11.93 -18.97 -13.49
C SER A 12 -11.68 -18.30 -12.14
N LEU A 13 -12.38 -18.74 -11.07
CA LEU A 13 -12.19 -18.21 -9.72
C LEU A 13 -10.86 -18.68 -9.11
N ALA A 14 -10.48 -19.95 -9.33
CA ALA A 14 -9.21 -20.48 -8.88
C ALA A 14 -8.03 -19.82 -9.60
N GLU A 15 -8.14 -19.58 -10.92
CA GLU A 15 -7.14 -18.85 -11.69
C GLU A 15 -7.01 -17.39 -11.23
N LEU A 16 -8.12 -16.72 -10.94
CA LEU A 16 -8.11 -15.35 -10.42
C LEU A 16 -7.40 -15.28 -9.07
N ASN A 17 -7.73 -16.20 -8.14
CA ASN A 17 -7.07 -16.27 -6.84
C ASN A 17 -5.57 -16.57 -6.96
N TYR A 18 -5.18 -17.46 -7.87
CA TYR A 18 -3.76 -17.75 -8.12
C TYR A 18 -3.00 -16.50 -8.58
N MET A 19 -3.56 -15.76 -9.54
CA MET A 19 -2.94 -14.53 -10.04
C MET A 19 -2.91 -13.41 -9.00
N ARG A 20 -3.92 -13.35 -8.13
CA ARG A 20 -3.96 -12.41 -7.01
C ARG A 20 -2.82 -12.71 -6.02
N LEU A 21 -2.60 -13.99 -5.69
CA LEU A 21 -1.46 -14.41 -4.87
C LEU A 21 -0.12 -14.12 -5.56
N GLU A 22 0.00 -14.36 -6.87
CA GLU A 22 1.21 -13.98 -7.64
C GLU A 22 1.46 -12.48 -7.58
N ALA A 23 0.43 -11.65 -7.75
CA ALA A 23 0.55 -10.20 -7.66
C ALA A 23 1.03 -9.75 -6.27
N MET A 24 0.53 -10.38 -5.20
CA MET A 24 0.97 -10.08 -3.83
C MET A 24 2.39 -10.54 -3.55
N ASP A 25 2.81 -11.70 -4.05
CA ASP A 25 4.21 -12.15 -3.95
C ASP A 25 5.17 -11.18 -4.68
N LEU A 26 4.79 -10.74 -5.89
CA LEU A 26 5.55 -9.74 -6.63
C LEU A 26 5.60 -8.39 -5.89
N PHE A 27 4.51 -7.99 -5.24
CA PHE A 27 4.48 -6.80 -4.39
C PHE A 27 5.44 -6.91 -3.19
N GLU A 28 5.45 -8.04 -2.48
CA GLU A 28 6.38 -8.26 -1.36
C GLU A 28 7.85 -8.22 -1.79
N ARG A 29 8.14 -8.77 -2.98
CA ARG A 29 9.45 -8.64 -3.61
C ARG A 29 9.77 -7.19 -3.96
N CYS A 30 8.82 -6.41 -4.46
CA CYS A 30 9.01 -4.99 -4.76
C CYS A 30 9.38 -4.19 -3.49
N LEU A 31 8.72 -4.48 -2.37
CA LEU A 31 9.07 -3.86 -1.08
C LEU A 31 10.49 -4.23 -0.64
N THR A 32 10.85 -5.51 -0.76
CA THR A 32 12.18 -6.00 -0.36
C THR A 32 13.30 -5.43 -1.24
N GLU A 33 13.07 -5.35 -2.55
CA GLU A 33 14.06 -4.88 -3.53
C GLU A 33 14.07 -3.34 -3.69
N GLY A 34 13.09 -2.65 -3.12
CA GLY A 34 12.96 -1.19 -3.25
C GLY A 34 12.50 -0.73 -4.65
N LYS A 35 11.98 -1.63 -5.49
CA LYS A 35 11.67 -1.36 -6.92
C LYS A 35 10.30 -1.89 -7.33
N PRO A 36 9.46 -1.08 -7.99
CA PRO A 36 8.11 -1.48 -8.40
C PRO A 36 8.05 -2.31 -9.70
N ASP A 37 9.18 -2.49 -10.38
CA ASP A 37 9.25 -2.98 -11.78
C ASP A 37 8.54 -4.33 -11.98
N SER A 38 8.66 -5.25 -11.02
CA SER A 38 8.09 -6.59 -11.11
C SER A 38 6.56 -6.57 -11.13
N LEU A 39 5.94 -5.75 -10.27
CA LEU A 39 4.50 -5.60 -10.22
C LEU A 39 3.97 -4.81 -11.41
N ILE A 40 4.69 -3.77 -11.85
CA ILE A 40 4.34 -3.00 -13.05
C ILE A 40 4.30 -3.91 -14.27
N ALA A 41 5.35 -4.72 -14.49
CA ALA A 41 5.41 -5.67 -15.60
C ALA A 41 4.31 -6.75 -15.53
N PHE A 42 3.89 -7.14 -14.32
CA PHE A 42 2.73 -8.02 -14.16
C PHE A 42 1.44 -7.32 -14.62
N VAL A 43 1.20 -6.09 -14.17
CA VAL A 43 0.01 -5.29 -14.53
C VAL A 43 -0.05 -5.07 -16.04
N GLU A 44 1.05 -4.67 -16.68
CA GLU A 44 1.15 -4.50 -18.14
C GLU A 44 0.79 -5.78 -18.92
N ARG A 45 1.24 -6.94 -18.43
CA ARG A 45 0.87 -8.25 -19.01
C ARG A 45 -0.63 -8.52 -18.92
N GLN A 46 -1.31 -8.09 -17.86
CA GLN A 46 -2.75 -8.29 -17.71
C GLN A 46 -3.57 -7.30 -18.56
N ILE A 47 -3.09 -6.06 -18.71
CA ILE A 47 -3.71 -5.04 -19.57
C ILE A 47 -3.63 -5.44 -21.05
N SER A 48 -2.54 -6.09 -21.45
CA SER A 48 -2.30 -6.51 -22.84
C SER A 48 -3.14 -7.72 -23.30
N LYS A 49 -3.91 -8.36 -22.40
CA LYS A 49 -4.80 -9.47 -22.76
C LYS A 49 -6.08 -8.95 -23.41
N ASP A 50 -6.66 -9.73 -24.31
CA ASP A 50 -7.97 -9.44 -24.92
C ASP A 50 -8.98 -10.55 -24.55
N PRO A 51 -9.98 -10.27 -23.68
CA PRO A 51 -10.24 -9.00 -23.01
C PRO A 51 -9.30 -8.72 -21.81
N PRO A 52 -9.06 -7.45 -21.45
CA PRO A 52 -8.25 -7.10 -20.28
C PRO A 52 -8.88 -7.63 -19.00
N ARG A 53 -8.05 -8.13 -18.07
CA ARG A 53 -8.52 -8.70 -16.79
C ARG A 53 -8.79 -7.62 -15.74
N VAL A 54 -9.79 -6.77 -15.99
CA VAL A 54 -10.12 -5.61 -15.13
C VAL A 54 -10.49 -6.04 -13.70
N ASP A 55 -11.22 -7.15 -13.55
CA ASP A 55 -11.62 -7.64 -12.22
C ASP A 55 -10.42 -8.05 -11.36
N LEU A 56 -9.40 -8.68 -11.98
CA LEU A 56 -8.14 -8.98 -11.29
C LEU A 56 -7.42 -7.71 -10.83
N LEU A 57 -7.32 -6.69 -11.69
CA LEU A 57 -6.66 -5.44 -11.33
C LEU A 57 -7.39 -4.71 -10.19
N ARG A 58 -8.72 -4.80 -10.14
CA ARG A 58 -9.53 -4.25 -9.05
C ARG A 58 -9.27 -4.96 -7.72
N GLU A 59 -9.24 -6.29 -7.73
CA GLU A 59 -8.93 -7.09 -6.54
C GLU A 59 -7.51 -6.82 -6.04
N VAL A 60 -6.54 -6.70 -6.95
CA VAL A 60 -5.15 -6.34 -6.60
C VAL A 60 -5.08 -4.92 -6.01
N ALA A 61 -5.83 -3.95 -6.56
CA ALA A 61 -5.90 -2.61 -6.01
C ALA A 61 -6.50 -2.60 -4.58
N GLU A 62 -7.55 -3.38 -4.35
CA GLU A 62 -8.15 -3.54 -3.02
C GLU A 62 -7.17 -4.15 -2.02
N ASP A 63 -6.44 -5.21 -2.40
CA ASP A 63 -5.41 -5.82 -1.56
C ASP A 63 -4.28 -4.80 -1.22
N LEU A 64 -3.84 -4.02 -2.21
CA LEU A 64 -2.84 -2.96 -1.99
C LEU A 64 -3.37 -1.86 -1.06
N HIS A 65 -4.64 -1.49 -1.20
CA HIS A 65 -5.28 -0.51 -0.32
C HIS A 65 -5.33 -1.00 1.13
N GLN A 66 -5.73 -2.25 1.34
CA GLN A 66 -5.74 -2.88 2.66
C GLN A 66 -4.34 -2.95 3.26
N ARG A 67 -3.33 -3.27 2.44
CA ARG A 67 -1.93 -3.28 2.88
C ARG A 67 -1.44 -1.89 3.24
N LEU A 68 -1.80 -0.87 2.46
CA LEU A 68 -1.46 0.53 2.72
C LEU A 68 -2.03 1.00 4.07
N MET A 69 -3.30 0.69 4.35
CA MET A 69 -3.90 0.97 5.65
C MET A 69 -3.14 0.29 6.79
N GLY A 70 -2.81 -1.00 6.63
CA GLY A 70 -2.02 -1.75 7.62
C GLY A 70 -0.63 -1.17 7.86
N LEU A 71 0.04 -0.66 6.83
CA LEU A 71 1.34 0.02 6.97
C LEU A 71 1.21 1.36 7.71
N HIS A 72 0.16 2.13 7.44
CA HIS A 72 -0.13 3.36 8.17
C HIS A 72 -0.41 3.10 9.66
N ASP A 73 -1.23 2.10 9.96
CA ASP A 73 -1.54 1.69 11.33
C ASP A 73 -0.27 1.24 12.06
N TYR A 74 0.57 0.45 11.40
CA TYR A 74 1.82 -0.02 11.99
C TYR A 74 2.80 1.14 12.26
N TYR A 75 2.92 2.08 11.32
CA TYR A 75 3.71 3.29 11.51
C TYR A 75 3.24 4.13 12.71
N LEU A 76 1.92 4.26 12.90
CA LEU A 76 1.33 4.95 14.04
C LEU A 76 1.50 4.19 15.36
N ASP A 77 1.47 2.86 15.34
CA ASP A 77 1.71 2.01 16.51
C ASP A 77 3.17 2.11 16.99
N ILE A 78 4.16 2.08 16.08
CA ILE A 78 5.58 2.30 16.44
C ILE A 78 5.77 3.69 17.06
N TRP A 79 5.13 4.70 16.49
CA TRP A 79 5.14 6.05 17.07
C TRP A 79 4.55 6.05 18.48
N GLY A 80 3.35 5.48 18.65
CA GLY A 80 2.66 5.43 19.93
C GLY A 80 3.47 4.72 21.00
N ARG A 81 4.09 3.59 20.67
CA ARG A 81 4.99 2.84 21.56
C ARG A 81 6.22 3.66 21.93
N THR A 82 6.88 4.27 20.95
CA THR A 82 8.08 5.08 21.19
C THR A 82 7.79 6.25 22.13
N VAL A 83 6.71 7.01 21.87
CA VAL A 83 6.30 8.11 22.75
C VAL A 83 5.85 7.62 24.12
N SER A 84 5.15 6.49 24.19
CA SER A 84 4.72 5.92 25.47
C SER A 84 5.91 5.54 26.34
N THR A 85 6.91 4.85 25.79
CA THR A 85 8.16 4.49 26.49
C THR A 85 8.92 5.73 26.94
N LEU A 86 9.06 6.74 26.08
CA LEU A 86 9.72 7.99 26.46
C LEU A 86 8.97 8.76 27.57
N GLY A 87 7.64 8.69 27.58
CA GLY A 87 6.81 9.30 28.60
C GLY A 87 6.83 8.55 29.92
N SER A 88 6.63 7.22 29.90
CA SER A 88 6.52 6.38 31.10
C SER A 88 7.85 6.17 31.81
N ASP A 89 8.90 5.92 31.04
CA ASP A 89 10.18 5.46 31.59
C ASP A 89 11.14 6.63 31.81
N TYR A 90 10.95 7.73 31.07
CA TYR A 90 11.86 8.87 31.06
C TYR A 90 11.21 10.24 31.32
N GLY A 91 9.88 10.32 31.45
CA GLY A 91 9.17 11.57 31.78
C GLY A 91 9.20 12.63 30.67
N LEU A 92 9.44 12.22 29.42
CA LEU A 92 9.46 13.13 28.27
C LEU A 92 8.04 13.27 27.70
N GLU A 93 7.51 14.50 27.75
CA GLU A 93 6.20 14.82 27.18
C GLU A 93 6.36 15.18 25.70
N PHE A 94 5.75 14.40 24.82
CA PHE A 94 5.65 14.71 23.40
C PHE A 94 4.23 15.13 23.04
N ASP A 95 4.11 16.16 22.20
CA ASP A 95 2.81 16.56 21.68
C ASP A 95 2.26 15.50 20.71
N ARG A 96 1.29 14.72 21.19
CA ARG A 96 0.58 13.72 20.38
C ARG A 96 -0.16 14.35 19.19
N LYS A 97 -0.38 15.66 19.17
CA LYS A 97 -0.99 16.38 18.03
C LYS A 97 -0.02 16.60 16.86
N ALA A 98 1.28 16.39 17.04
CA ALA A 98 2.26 16.37 15.94
C ALA A 98 2.18 15.11 15.05
N ALA A 99 1.20 14.22 15.31
CA ALA A 99 1.02 12.93 14.64
C ALA A 99 0.75 12.97 13.13
N SER A 100 0.59 14.16 12.51
CA SER A 100 0.53 14.25 11.04
C SER A 100 1.87 13.91 10.37
N ALA A 101 3.00 14.07 11.09
CA ALA A 101 4.31 13.64 10.63
C ALA A 101 5.21 13.25 11.83
N PRO A 102 4.91 12.13 12.51
CA PRO A 102 5.44 11.82 13.83
C PRO A 102 6.98 11.72 13.88
N PHE A 103 7.60 11.17 12.83
CA PHE A 103 9.06 11.00 12.77
C PHE A 103 9.81 12.11 12.01
N ASN A 104 9.13 13.06 11.36
CA ASN A 104 9.81 14.13 10.59
C ASN A 104 10.60 15.12 11.46
N ARG A 105 10.32 15.16 12.77
CA ARG A 105 10.96 16.06 13.74
C ARG A 105 11.73 15.30 14.82
N PHE A 106 11.88 13.99 14.66
CA PHE A 106 12.55 13.13 15.63
C PHE A 106 14.06 13.17 15.40
N GLU A 107 14.71 14.16 16.01
CA GLU A 107 16.17 14.18 16.11
C GLU A 107 16.59 13.51 17.41
N VAL A 108 17.19 12.33 17.29
CA VAL A 108 17.63 11.50 18.44
C VAL A 108 18.49 12.31 19.40
N GLU A 109 19.41 13.13 18.88
CA GLU A 109 20.29 13.97 19.69
C GLU A 109 19.54 15.05 20.48
N ASN A 110 18.48 15.63 19.94
CA ASN A 110 17.66 16.61 20.68
C ASN A 110 16.88 15.95 21.80
N ILE A 111 16.39 14.72 21.59
CA ILE A 111 15.68 13.95 22.63
C ILE A 111 16.64 13.58 23.76
N LEU A 112 17.86 13.17 23.43
CA LEU A 112 18.89 12.87 24.42
C LEU A 112 19.36 14.12 25.18
N ALA A 113 19.42 15.28 24.51
CA ALA A 113 19.70 16.55 25.15
C ALA A 113 18.59 16.94 26.16
N GLN A 114 17.32 16.80 25.77
CA GLN A 114 16.18 17.04 26.68
C GLN A 114 16.17 16.05 27.85
N LEU A 115 16.57 14.80 27.63
CA LEU A 115 16.71 13.81 28.69
C LEU A 115 17.78 14.23 29.71
N LYS A 116 18.96 14.67 29.24
CA LYS A 116 20.05 15.14 30.13
C LYS A 116 19.67 16.39 30.90
N ASP A 117 18.91 17.29 30.30
CA ASP A 117 18.40 18.51 30.94
C ASP A 117 17.40 18.18 32.05
N LYS A 118 16.45 17.26 31.80
CA LYS A 118 15.44 16.85 32.78
C LYS A 118 15.95 15.88 33.84
N ASN A 119 16.87 14.99 33.49
CA ASN A 119 17.41 13.96 34.37
C ASN A 119 18.95 13.91 34.31
N PRO A 120 19.65 14.80 35.03
CA PRO A 120 21.11 14.84 35.08
C PRO A 120 21.78 13.62 35.74
N LEU A 121 20.99 12.69 36.31
CA LEU A 121 21.46 11.45 36.95
C LEU A 121 21.25 10.20 36.08
N VAL A 122 20.82 10.35 34.82
CA VAL A 122 20.68 9.21 33.90
C VAL A 122 22.01 8.47 33.76
N SER A 123 21.99 7.16 33.96
CA SER A 123 23.15 6.30 33.77
C SER A 123 23.59 6.34 32.30
N SER A 124 24.89 6.35 32.06
CA SER A 124 25.46 6.26 30.70
C SER A 124 24.99 4.99 29.96
N GLN A 125 24.62 3.95 30.72
CA GLN A 125 24.04 2.72 30.18
C GLN A 125 22.61 2.94 29.67
N ASP A 126 21.78 3.66 30.42
CA ASP A 126 20.39 3.95 30.03
C ASP A 126 20.35 4.88 28.80
N GLU A 127 21.27 5.85 28.72
CA GLU A 127 21.45 6.69 27.53
C GLU A 127 21.79 5.84 26.29
N THR A 128 22.66 4.85 26.44
CA THR A 128 23.06 3.96 25.33
C THR A 128 21.91 3.08 24.87
N VAL A 129 21.14 2.53 25.81
CA VAL A 129 19.95 1.72 25.50
C VAL A 129 18.89 2.57 24.82
N LEU A 130 18.62 3.78 25.32
CA LEU A 130 17.64 4.68 24.75
C LEU A 130 18.04 5.14 23.34
N ARG A 131 19.31 5.51 23.13
CA ARG A 131 19.82 5.87 21.81
C ARG A 131 19.58 4.73 20.81
N LYS A 132 19.97 3.51 21.18
CA LYS A 132 19.77 2.33 20.33
C LYS A 132 18.29 2.07 20.03
N MET A 133 17.41 2.20 21.02
CA MET A 133 15.96 2.05 20.83
C MET A 133 15.43 3.12 19.86
N LEU A 134 15.81 4.38 20.06
CA LEU A 134 15.39 5.50 19.22
C LEU A 134 15.89 5.35 17.78
N ASP A 135 17.16 5.00 17.59
CA ASP A 135 17.74 4.76 16.27
C ASP A 135 16.99 3.65 15.54
N GLN A 136 16.71 2.53 16.22
CA GLN A 136 15.94 1.42 15.66
C GLN A 136 14.51 1.83 15.31
N SER A 137 13.83 2.59 16.18
CA SER A 137 12.49 3.10 15.90
C SER A 137 12.47 4.03 14.70
N VAL A 138 13.45 4.94 14.59
CA VAL A 138 13.58 5.88 13.47
C VAL A 138 13.89 5.14 12.17
N GLU A 139 14.83 4.20 12.17
CA GLU A 139 15.17 3.38 11.02
C GLU A 139 13.94 2.59 10.52
N THR A 140 13.22 1.94 11.44
CA THR A 140 11.99 1.21 11.10
C THR A 140 10.93 2.14 10.53
N ALA A 141 10.74 3.33 11.13
CA ALA A 141 9.79 4.32 10.65
C ALA A 141 10.15 4.86 9.26
N LEU A 142 11.44 5.04 8.96
CA LEU A 142 11.92 5.45 7.64
C LEU A 142 11.65 4.36 6.59
N GLN A 143 11.91 3.09 6.92
CA GLN A 143 11.60 1.96 6.05
C GLN A 143 10.09 1.90 5.76
N LEU A 144 9.25 1.95 6.80
CA LEU A 144 7.79 1.94 6.63
C LEU A 144 7.29 3.10 5.79
N ARG A 145 7.89 4.29 5.93
CA ARG A 145 7.50 5.44 5.10
C ARG A 145 7.88 5.23 3.63
N ALA A 146 9.02 4.62 3.35
CA ALA A 146 9.40 4.25 1.99
C ALA A 146 8.42 3.21 1.40
N ASP A 147 8.04 2.21 2.19
CA ASP A 147 7.08 1.17 1.81
C ASP A 147 5.68 1.74 1.57
N ILE A 148 5.20 2.62 2.45
CA ILE A 148 3.93 3.37 2.28
C ILE A 148 3.96 4.14 0.95
N GLY A 149 5.02 4.93 0.72
CA GLY A 149 5.13 5.73 -0.49
C GLY A 149 5.21 4.89 -1.76
N MET A 150 5.84 3.71 -1.72
CA MET A 150 5.83 2.79 -2.86
C MET A 150 4.45 2.17 -3.08
N THR A 151 3.82 1.69 -2.02
CA THR A 151 2.50 1.06 -2.06
C THR A 151 1.45 2.03 -2.59
N GLU A 152 1.47 3.28 -2.14
CA GLU A 152 0.58 4.35 -2.62
C GLU A 152 0.75 4.61 -4.13
N ARG A 153 2.00 4.72 -4.61
CA ARG A 153 2.26 4.89 -6.06
C ARG A 153 1.76 3.71 -6.88
N LEU A 154 1.98 2.48 -6.40
CA LEU A 154 1.51 1.26 -7.07
C LEU A 154 -0.03 1.17 -7.07
N TYR A 155 -0.66 1.52 -5.95
CA TYR A 155 -2.12 1.57 -5.84
C TYR A 155 -2.72 2.56 -6.85
N VAL A 156 -2.24 3.81 -6.85
CA VAL A 156 -2.70 4.84 -7.80
C VAL A 156 -2.49 4.39 -9.25
N TYR A 157 -1.32 3.83 -9.56
CA TYR A 157 -1.02 3.31 -10.90
C TYR A 157 -2.04 2.25 -11.36
N ILE A 158 -2.39 1.30 -10.49
CA ILE A 158 -3.35 0.25 -10.83
C ILE A 158 -4.77 0.83 -10.96
N CYS A 159 -5.17 1.74 -10.06
CA CYS A 159 -6.46 2.42 -10.14
C CYS A 159 -6.62 3.20 -11.45
N ASP A 160 -5.61 3.95 -11.87
CA ASP A 160 -5.62 4.71 -13.13
C ASP A 160 -5.86 3.79 -14.34
N TRP A 161 -5.24 2.62 -14.34
CA TRP A 161 -5.45 1.62 -15.39
C TRP A 161 -6.83 0.98 -15.34
N VAL A 162 -7.36 0.67 -14.16
CA VAL A 162 -8.72 0.15 -13.98
C VAL A 162 -9.74 1.14 -14.54
N ASP A 163 -9.62 2.42 -14.17
CA ASP A 163 -10.52 3.49 -14.61
C ASP A 163 -10.42 3.74 -16.12
N GLY A 164 -9.20 3.74 -16.66
CA GLY A 164 -8.94 3.88 -18.09
C GLY A 164 -9.51 2.72 -18.91
N LEU A 165 -9.29 1.49 -18.47
CA LEU A 165 -9.80 0.29 -19.17
C LEU A 165 -11.32 0.19 -19.10
N LEU A 166 -11.92 0.52 -17.95
CA LEU A 166 -13.37 0.56 -17.78
C LEU A 166 -13.98 1.58 -18.74
N SER A 167 -13.43 2.79 -18.78
CA SER A 167 -13.85 3.87 -19.69
C SER A 167 -13.76 3.44 -21.16
N ALA A 168 -12.65 2.83 -21.57
CA ALA A 168 -12.46 2.34 -22.93
C ALA A 168 -13.43 1.20 -23.30
N THR A 169 -13.78 0.34 -22.34
CA THR A 169 -14.71 -0.77 -22.54
C THR A 169 -16.15 -0.26 -22.66
N ILE A 170 -16.55 0.68 -21.81
CA ILE A 170 -17.85 1.35 -21.88
C ILE A 170 -17.98 2.13 -23.21
N ALA A 171 -16.96 2.88 -23.61
CA ALA A 171 -16.95 3.62 -24.87
C ALA A 171 -17.09 2.69 -26.08
N ARG A 172 -16.37 1.56 -26.10
CA ARG A 172 -16.52 0.54 -27.16
C ARG A 172 -17.94 -0.02 -27.23
N ARG A 173 -18.56 -0.26 -26.07
CA ARG A 173 -19.94 -0.75 -25.99
C ARG A 173 -20.93 0.25 -26.56
N TYR A 174 -20.88 1.52 -26.13
CA TYR A 174 -21.75 2.58 -26.68
C TYR A 174 -21.52 2.80 -28.18
N TRP A 175 -20.28 2.73 -28.65
CA TRP A 175 -19.97 2.84 -30.08
C TRP A 175 -20.52 1.67 -30.90
N SER A 176 -20.52 0.46 -30.33
CA SER A 176 -21.13 -0.72 -30.97
C SER A 176 -22.66 -0.69 -30.94
N GLU A 177 -23.26 -0.18 -29.87
CA GLU A 177 -24.72 -0.09 -29.70
C GLU A 177 -25.29 1.07 -30.55
N GLY A 178 -24.64 2.24 -30.58
CA GLY A 178 -25.05 3.36 -31.42
C GLY A 178 -24.97 3.09 -32.93
N ARG A 179 -24.08 2.18 -33.36
CA ARG A 179 -24.06 1.69 -34.75
C ARG A 179 -25.23 0.77 -35.11
N ASN A 180 -25.88 0.12 -34.13
CA ASN A 180 -27.02 -0.74 -34.42
C ASN A 180 -28.31 0.06 -34.61
N ASP A 181 -28.43 1.25 -34.02
CA ASP A 181 -29.61 2.11 -34.16
C ASP A 181 -29.67 2.85 -35.51
N GLU A 182 -28.53 3.19 -36.12
CA GLU A 182 -28.49 3.87 -37.43
C GLU A 182 -28.97 3.00 -38.60
N TYR A 183 -28.94 1.66 -38.48
CA TYR A 183 -29.40 0.73 -39.53
C TYR A 183 -30.82 0.19 -39.29
N ALA A 184 -31.44 0.46 -38.15
CA ALA A 184 -32.81 0.02 -37.84
C ALA A 184 -33.91 1.00 -38.33
N GLY A 185 -33.55 2.24 -38.66
CA GLY A 185 -34.50 3.28 -39.10
C GLY A 185 -34.75 3.38 -40.60
N GLY A 186 -34.14 2.51 -41.42
CA GLY A 186 -34.12 2.62 -42.88
C GLY A 186 -35.03 1.63 -43.62
N VAL A 187 -36.23 1.32 -43.12
CA VAL A 187 -37.25 0.60 -43.90
C VAL A 187 -38.63 1.18 -43.58
N HIS A 188 -39.02 2.23 -44.30
CA HIS A 188 -40.41 2.61 -44.52
C HIS A 188 -40.58 3.18 -45.93
#